data_AF-A0A450XM33-F1
#
_entry.id   AF-A0A450XM33-F1
#
_cell.length_a   1.000
_cell.length_b   1.000
_cell.length_c   1.000
_cell.angle_alpha   90.00
_cell.angle_beta   90.00
_cell.angle_gamma   90.00
#
_symmetry.space_group_name_H-M   'P 1'
#
loop_
_entity.id
_entity.type
_entity.pdbx_description
1 polymer ?
#
loop_
_entity_poly.entity_id
_entity_poly.type
_entity_poly.pdbx_seq_one_letter_code
_entity_poly.pdbx_strand_id
1 'polypeptide(L)'
;MVTEVRTDNNISGKFNTTTYRYGGLKANLHGRGSLGFRWIEATDHTNNTLTRTEYNQSFPHVGSPDRVTTHLINGSNKTLLSDTSTQYGHATTHGGRVYAPRATQTVEKTHGLDGS
;
A
#
# COMPACT_ATOMS: atom_id res chain seq x y z
N MET A 1 -3.36 5.74 14.60
CA MET A 1 -2.71 5.83 13.27
C MET A 1 -1.31 6.35 13.49
N VAL A 2 -0.32 5.85 12.75
CA VAL A 2 1.05 6.35 12.86
C VAL A 2 1.22 7.49 11.88
N THR A 3 1.66 8.67 12.28
CA THR A 3 1.84 9.80 11.35
C THR A 3 3.28 9.94 10.90
N GLU A 4 4.24 9.53 11.74
CA GLU A 4 5.66 9.65 11.47
C GLU A 4 6.44 8.57 12.22
N VAL A 5 7.49 8.07 11.58
CA VAL A 5 8.52 7.22 12.19
C VAL A 5 9.86 7.89 11.93
N ARG A 6 10.66 8.03 12.99
CA ARG A 6 12.06 8.48 12.91
C ARG A 6 12.98 7.35 13.34
N THR A 7 14.01 7.12 12.56
CA THR A 7 15.04 6.13 12.86
C THR A 7 16.40 6.81 12.87
N ASP A 8 17.14 6.63 13.97
CA ASP A 8 18.50 7.11 14.10
C ASP A 8 19.42 6.27 13.19
N ASN A 9 20.30 6.94 12.43
CA ASN A 9 21.22 6.28 11.52
C ASN A 9 22.67 6.28 12.04
N ASN A 10 22.86 6.52 13.34
CA ASN A 10 24.13 6.58 14.05
C ASN A 10 25.13 7.60 13.46
N ILE A 11 24.62 8.55 12.67
CA ILE A 11 25.34 9.72 12.16
C ILE A 11 24.79 10.92 12.92
N SER A 12 25.66 11.61 13.66
CA SER A 12 25.29 12.72 14.54
C SER A 12 24.32 13.70 13.87
N GLY A 13 23.12 13.83 14.47
CA GLY A 13 22.09 14.79 14.07
C GLY A 13 21.29 14.43 12.82
N LYS A 14 21.45 13.24 12.24
CA LYS A 14 20.64 12.78 11.09
C LYS A 14 19.66 11.69 11.50
N PHE A 15 18.42 11.83 11.04
CA PHE A 15 17.36 10.82 11.21
C PHE A 15 16.78 10.47 9.85
N ASN A 16 16.53 9.19 9.63
CA ASN A 16 15.65 8.76 8.55
C ASN A 16 14.21 8.98 8.99
N THR A 17 13.44 9.73 8.22
CA THR A 17 12.06 10.10 8.56
C THR A 17 11.12 9.55 7.51
N THR A 18 10.10 8.83 7.96
CA THR A 18 9.01 8.34 7.11
C THR A 18 7.69 8.87 7.65
N THR A 19 6.95 9.61 6.82
CA THR A 19 5.61 10.09 7.17
C THR A 19 4.54 9.25 6.51
N TYR A 20 3.40 9.09 7.19
CA TYR A 20 2.32 8.23 6.75
C TYR A 20 1.01 9.00 6.62
N ARG A 21 0.26 8.69 5.55
CA ARG A 21 -1.11 9.18 5.32
C ARG A 21 -2.02 8.01 5.03
N TYR A 22 -3.27 8.13 5.46
CA TYR A 22 -4.29 7.11 5.32
C TYR A 22 -5.54 7.72 4.75
N GLY A 23 -6.27 6.99 3.91
CA GLY A 23 -7.54 7.47 3.37
C GLY A 23 -8.51 6.40 2.96
N GLY A 24 -9.79 6.78 2.89
CA GLY A 24 -10.88 5.89 2.54
C GLY A 24 -11.17 4.84 3.61
N LEU A 25 -11.16 5.21 4.90
CA LEU A 25 -11.65 4.34 5.97
C LEU A 25 -13.10 3.93 5.66
N LYS A 26 -13.39 2.64 5.71
CA LYS A 26 -14.75 2.11 5.47
C LYS A 26 -15.16 1.21 6.61
N ALA A 27 -16.43 1.28 7.01
CA ALA A 27 -17.05 0.36 7.95
C ALA A 27 -18.20 -0.40 7.28
N ASN A 28 -18.42 -1.63 7.71
CA ASN A 28 -19.55 -2.45 7.30
C ASN A 28 -20.67 -2.31 8.34
N LEU A 29 -21.81 -1.77 7.89
CA LEU A 29 -22.98 -1.55 8.75
C LEU A 29 -23.77 -2.83 9.09
N HIS A 30 -23.44 -3.95 8.45
CA HIS A 30 -24.13 -5.24 8.62
C HIS A 30 -23.32 -6.23 9.50
N GLY A 31 -22.41 -5.73 10.34
CA GLY A 31 -21.81 -6.51 11.43
C GLY A 31 -20.36 -6.97 11.25
N ARG A 32 -19.67 -6.65 10.14
CA ARG A 32 -18.23 -6.95 9.99
C ARG A 32 -17.30 -5.92 10.62
N GLY A 33 -17.83 -4.80 11.12
CA GLY A 33 -17.04 -3.74 11.75
C GLY A 33 -16.22 -2.94 10.73
N SER A 34 -15.04 -2.48 11.13
CA SER A 34 -14.14 -1.72 10.25
C SER A 34 -13.55 -2.61 9.15
N LEU A 35 -13.56 -2.12 7.91
CA LEU A 35 -12.92 -2.74 6.74
C LEU A 35 -11.52 -2.16 6.47
N GLY A 36 -11.01 -1.30 7.36
CA GLY A 36 -9.71 -0.63 7.21
C GLY A 36 -9.74 0.55 6.24
N PHE A 37 -8.56 1.04 5.85
CA PHE A 37 -8.39 2.13 4.87
C PHE A 37 -8.30 1.58 3.46
N ARG A 38 -8.76 2.37 2.49
CA ARG A 38 -8.60 2.06 1.06
C ARG A 38 -7.16 2.23 0.59
N TRP A 39 -6.41 3.16 1.17
CA TRP A 39 -5.00 3.36 0.83
C TRP A 39 -4.18 3.87 2.00
N ILE A 40 -2.89 3.55 1.95
CA ILE A 40 -1.84 4.05 2.83
C ILE A 40 -0.71 4.61 1.94
N GLU A 41 -0.26 5.82 2.24
CA GLU A 41 0.90 6.44 1.61
C GLU A 41 2.01 6.58 2.65
N ALA A 42 3.19 6.05 2.36
CA ALA A 42 4.41 6.22 3.12
C ALA A 42 5.37 7.11 2.31
N THR A 43 5.80 8.23 2.87
CA THR A 43 6.79 9.12 2.26
C THR A 43 8.10 9.00 3.02
N ASP A 44 9.12 8.44 2.39
CA ASP A 44 10.49 8.39 2.91
C ASP A 44 11.24 9.64 2.45
N HIS A 45 11.56 10.51 3.40
CA HIS A 45 12.26 11.78 3.16
C HIS A 45 13.77 11.59 2.96
N THR A 46 14.32 10.43 3.31
CA THR A 46 15.74 10.13 3.07
C THR A 46 16.00 9.85 1.60
N ASN A 47 15.14 9.04 0.98
CA ASN A 47 15.26 8.64 -0.42
C ASN A 47 14.36 9.47 -1.36
N ASN A 48 13.59 10.41 -0.82
CA ASN A 48 12.53 11.15 -1.53
C ASN A 48 11.60 10.22 -2.29
N THR A 49 11.16 9.12 -1.66
CA THR A 49 10.24 8.17 -2.30
C THR A 49 8.87 8.18 -1.63
N LEU A 50 7.83 8.00 -2.44
CA LEU A 50 6.46 7.81 -1.96
C LEU A 50 5.96 6.46 -2.41
N THR A 51 5.65 5.61 -1.44
CA THR A 51 5.03 4.32 -1.65
C THR A 51 3.56 4.41 -1.28
N ARG A 52 2.68 4.12 -2.23
CA ARG A 52 1.23 4.06 -2.04
C ARG A 52 0.76 2.63 -2.19
N THR A 53 0.15 2.09 -1.14
CA THR A 53 -0.52 0.79 -1.14
C THR A 53 -2.02 0.99 -1.09
N GLU A 54 -2.73 0.45 -2.08
CA GLU A 54 -4.19 0.40 -2.12
C GLU A 54 -4.66 -0.99 -1.67
N TYR A 55 -5.65 -1.01 -0.78
CA TYR A 55 -6.16 -2.21 -0.15
C TYR A 55 -7.60 -2.49 -0.55
N ASN A 56 -7.91 -3.77 -0.69
CA ASN A 56 -9.24 -4.26 -0.94
C ASN A 56 -10.12 -4.08 0.30
N GLN A 57 -11.33 -3.56 0.13
CA GLN A 57 -12.34 -3.42 1.20
C GLN A 57 -13.59 -4.27 0.94
N SER A 58 -13.50 -5.23 0.01
CA SER A 58 -14.58 -6.13 -0.37
C SER A 58 -14.30 -7.52 0.16
N PHE A 59 -15.28 -8.11 0.84
CA PHE A 59 -15.19 -9.50 1.28
C PHE A 59 -15.15 -10.43 0.06
N PRO A 60 -14.32 -11.50 0.05
CA PRO A 60 -13.48 -12.02 1.14
C PRO A 60 -12.04 -11.50 1.19
N HIS A 61 -11.71 -10.46 0.41
CA HIS A 61 -10.33 -10.00 0.22
C HIS A 61 -9.94 -8.81 1.09
N VAL A 62 -10.80 -8.40 2.04
CA VAL A 62 -10.59 -7.23 2.91
C VAL A 62 -9.17 -7.24 3.50
N GLY A 63 -8.43 -6.14 3.31
CA GLY A 63 -7.06 -5.97 3.80
C GLY A 63 -5.97 -6.49 2.87
N SER A 64 -6.31 -7.09 1.73
CA SER A 64 -5.33 -7.53 0.73
C SER A 64 -4.86 -6.33 -0.14
N PRO A 65 -3.57 -6.19 -0.47
CA PRO A 65 -3.08 -5.11 -1.32
C PRO A 65 -3.41 -5.33 -2.80
N ASP A 66 -4.30 -4.51 -3.37
CA ASP A 66 -4.69 -4.58 -4.78
C ASP A 66 -3.64 -3.95 -5.70
N ARG A 67 -2.97 -2.87 -5.23
CA ARG A 67 -1.95 -2.15 -5.99
C ARG A 67 -0.92 -1.49 -5.07
N VAL A 68 0.35 -1.56 -5.45
CA VAL A 68 1.45 -0.87 -4.80
C VAL A 68 2.17 -0.05 -5.85
N THR A 69 2.32 1.25 -5.61
CA THR A 69 3.07 2.13 -6.51
C THR A 69 4.16 2.86 -5.74
N THR A 70 5.35 2.93 -6.32
CA THR A 70 6.46 3.70 -5.77
C THR A 70 6.81 4.83 -6.72
N HIS A 71 6.91 6.04 -6.18
CA HIS A 71 7.27 7.23 -6.94
C HIS A 71 8.53 7.85 -6.36
N LEU A 72 9.40 8.36 -7.24
CA LEU A 72 10.43 9.32 -6.87
C LEU A 72 9.81 10.72 -6.80
N ILE A 73 10.04 11.41 -5.70
CA ILE A 73 9.64 12.81 -5.52
C ILE A 73 10.84 13.69 -5.88
N ASN A 74 10.64 14.60 -6.83
CA ASN A 74 11.60 15.64 -7.16
C ASN A 74 10.89 17.00 -7.11
N GLY A 75 11.00 17.70 -5.98
CA GLY A 75 10.21 18.90 -5.70
C GLY A 75 8.71 18.58 -5.70
N SER A 76 7.94 19.25 -6.57
CA SER A 76 6.51 19.01 -6.73
C SER A 76 6.17 17.85 -7.68
N ASN A 77 7.16 17.35 -8.44
CA ASN A 77 6.96 16.29 -9.41
C ASN A 77 7.07 14.90 -8.77
N LYS A 78 6.27 13.96 -9.27
CA LYS A 78 6.29 12.55 -8.88
C LYS A 78 6.52 11.69 -10.12
N THR A 79 7.64 11.00 -10.17
CA THR A 79 7.98 10.06 -11.26
C THR A 79 7.68 8.65 -10.79
N LEU A 80 6.84 7.91 -11.52
CA LEU A 80 6.54 6.51 -11.20
C LEU A 80 7.79 5.65 -11.44
N LEU A 81 8.25 4.94 -10.40
CA LEU A 81 9.37 4.00 -10.46
C LEU A 81 8.88 2.56 -10.58
N SER A 82 7.82 2.21 -9.86
CA SER A 82 7.25 0.87 -9.92
C SER A 82 5.74 0.87 -9.70
N ASP A 83 5.09 -0.10 -10.31
CA ASP A 83 3.66 -0.37 -10.20
C ASP A 83 3.42 -1.88 -10.18
N THR A 84 2.98 -2.36 -9.03
CA THR A 84 2.61 -3.75 -8.80
C THR A 84 1.11 -3.84 -8.60
N SER A 85 0.42 -4.66 -9.38
CA SER A 85 -1.00 -4.95 -9.20
C SER A 85 -1.22 -6.42 -8.93
N THR A 86 -2.03 -6.72 -7.92
CA THR A 86 -2.40 -8.09 -7.55
C THR A 86 -3.88 -8.30 -7.75
N GLN A 87 -4.23 -9.36 -8.47
CA GLN A 87 -5.60 -9.86 -8.59
C GLN A 87 -5.80 -11.00 -7.62
N TYR A 88 -6.98 -11.04 -7.02
CA TYR A 88 -7.36 -12.04 -6.04
C TYR A 88 -8.56 -12.86 -6.52
N GLY A 89 -8.52 -14.14 -6.19
CA GLY A 89 -9.64 -15.06 -6.31
C GLY A 89 -9.80 -15.84 -5.00
N HIS A 90 -10.86 -16.61 -4.88
CA HIS A 90 -11.05 -17.46 -3.71
C HIS A 90 -11.68 -18.79 -4.10
N ALA A 91 -11.39 -19.83 -3.32
CA ALA A 91 -12.20 -21.03 -3.32
C ALA A 91 -13.30 -20.89 -2.25
N THR A 92 -14.46 -21.48 -2.52
CA THR A 92 -15.50 -21.65 -1.50
C THR A 92 -15.60 -23.11 -1.11
N THR A 93 -15.73 -23.37 0.20
CA THR A 93 -15.94 -24.71 0.74
C THR A 93 -17.15 -24.73 1.65
N HIS A 94 -17.57 -25.92 2.08
CA HIS A 94 -18.71 -26.12 2.99
C HIS A 94 -19.98 -25.38 2.49
N GLY A 95 -20.39 -25.67 1.25
CA GLY A 95 -21.61 -25.11 0.66
C GLY A 95 -21.63 -23.59 0.51
N GLY A 96 -20.47 -22.96 0.29
CA GLY A 96 -20.37 -21.50 0.07
C GLY A 96 -20.26 -20.66 1.34
N ARG A 97 -20.08 -21.30 2.51
CA ARG A 97 -20.00 -20.60 3.80
C ARG A 97 -18.56 -20.23 4.19
N VAL A 98 -17.59 -20.99 3.70
CA VAL A 98 -16.17 -20.78 4.01
C VAL A 98 -15.48 -20.28 2.75
N TYR A 99 -14.75 -19.18 2.88
CA TYR A 99 -14.02 -18.52 1.79
C TYR A 99 -12.52 -18.66 2.06
N ALA A 100 -11.79 -19.18 1.08
CA ALA A 100 -10.33 -19.28 1.10
C ALA A 100 -9.73 -18.33 0.05
N PRO A 101 -9.44 -17.07 0.41
CA PRO A 101 -8.87 -16.08 -0.51
C PRO A 101 -7.42 -16.41 -0.86
N ARG A 102 -7.02 -16.12 -2.10
CA ARG A 102 -5.66 -16.29 -2.61
C ARG A 102 -5.35 -15.25 -3.69
N ALA A 103 -4.09 -14.89 -3.84
CA ALA A 103 -3.63 -14.18 -5.03
C ALA A 103 -3.71 -15.12 -6.23
N THR A 104 -4.21 -14.62 -7.36
CA THR A 104 -4.31 -15.38 -8.62
C THR A 104 -3.33 -14.87 -9.66
N GLN A 105 -3.01 -13.58 -9.63
CA GLN A 105 -2.04 -12.97 -10.53
C GLN A 105 -1.39 -11.77 -9.86
N THR A 106 -0.09 -11.62 -10.01
CA THR A 106 0.64 -10.40 -9.67
C THR A 106 1.40 -9.96 -10.91
N VAL A 107 1.22 -8.69 -11.27
CA VAL A 107 1.91 -8.05 -12.39
C VAL A 107 2.73 -6.90 -11.83
N GLU A 108 4.03 -6.92 -12.12
CA GLU A 108 4.97 -5.88 -11.70
C GLU A 108 5.51 -5.15 -12.93
N LYS A 109 5.54 -3.83 -12.86
CA LYS A 109 6.17 -2.95 -13.84
C LYS A 109 7.19 -2.07 -13.14
N THR A 110 8.36 -1.96 -13.72
CA THR A 110 9.42 -1.06 -13.25
C THR A 110 9.79 -0.10 -14.36
N HIS A 111 10.05 1.15 -14.00
CA HIS A 111 10.47 2.21 -14.90
C HIS A 111 11.88 2.63 -14.51
N GLY A 112 12.77 2.66 -15.51
CA GLY A 112 14.09 3.26 -15.34
C GLY A 112 13.98 4.78 -15.23
N LEU A 113 14.91 5.39 -14.52
CA LEU A 113 15.18 6.83 -14.68
C LEU A 113 16.03 6.94 -15.94
N ASP A 114 15.39 7.26 -17.07
CA ASP A 114 16.08 7.57 -18.30
C ASP A 114 16.88 8.86 -18.10
N GLY A 115 18.15 8.69 -17.72
CA GLY A 115 19.11 9.77 -17.56
C GLY A 115 19.30 10.49 -18.88
N SER A 116 18.97 11.78 -18.91
CA SER A 116 19.36 12.71 -19.95
C SER A 116 20.14 13.88 -19.34
#